data_AF-A0A7V2EMT2-F1
#
_entry.id   AF-A0A7V2EMT2-F1
#
_cell.length_a   1.000
_cell.length_b   1.000
_cell.length_c   1.000
_cell.angle_alpha   90.00
_cell.angle_beta   90.00
_cell.angle_gamma   90.00
#
_symmetry.space_group_name_H-M   'P 1'
#
loop_
_entity.id
_entity.type
_entity.pdbx_description
1 polymer ?
#
loop_
_entity_poly.entity_id
_entity_poly.type
_entity_poly.pdbx_seq_one_letter_code
_entity_poly.pdbx_strand_id
1 'polypeptide(L)'
;MTQPEAINSGVQLSDAEKREIANLQALGRDLATQLYVCLKTASFYDPRNDNFKKQISKFLDLLHVATDHESHLSITDVDGYLFLNDQRLKIKLDGYLAAKYLQSQFENLGVAGMEFSVKTELEELEKAFSQVVRSDLKVRNAENLNDYFRGLEIKNIKFIPSLTIDDCRDDDDDESERTSAKKTFFQALSVVQQVMGGFAQQKKRNTNFFKAKRAIHGIIDEIIKNESYMLELTVLRNYDQYTYKHSVNVSVFAVALGIRLGLSKARLAELGFAALFHDFGKTRIPIDLLNKPESFNALDWSKMHEHPIYGAKALAQAFPMDSHTARAMLVAFEHHKNIDGTGYPYINRARPMNLFSRIVSMCDYFDAVTSGRVYSKKPMPLDQVIMQMIKQAKVKFDPYLLKVLINIIGIYPVGSLLLLDTGELALVVANNMNDIFRPDVRILADTRGKKEQTPVVQLTEYDRENEKYVRNVVHLVDPEKYGIDISEYILES
;
A
#
# COMPACT_ATOMS: atom_id res chain seq x y z
N MET A 1 42.14 -3.74 -45.71
CA MET A 1 42.35 -4.39 -44.41
C MET A 1 41.05 -4.30 -43.64
N THR A 2 40.57 -5.46 -43.23
CA THR A 2 39.27 -5.77 -42.62
C THR A 2 39.13 -5.21 -41.20
N GLN A 3 37.97 -4.60 -40.90
CA GLN A 3 37.46 -4.48 -39.53
C GLN A 3 36.68 -5.76 -39.17
N PRO A 4 36.80 -6.30 -37.94
CA PRO A 4 35.88 -7.30 -37.44
C PRO A 4 34.69 -6.66 -36.70
N GLU A 5 33.52 -7.23 -36.96
CA GLU A 5 32.20 -6.92 -36.38
C GLU A 5 32.15 -7.26 -34.88
N ALA A 6 31.55 -6.36 -34.09
CA ALA A 6 31.11 -6.65 -32.72
C ALA A 6 29.58 -6.74 -32.69
N ILE A 7 29.12 -7.86 -32.15
CA ILE A 7 27.77 -8.41 -32.17
C ILE A 7 26.81 -7.54 -31.37
N ASN A 8 25.79 -7.01 -32.05
CA ASN A 8 24.62 -6.38 -31.45
C ASN A 8 23.51 -7.45 -31.36
N SER A 9 23.22 -7.96 -30.16
CA SER A 9 22.09 -8.87 -29.92
C SER A 9 21.17 -8.32 -28.84
N GLY A 10 20.66 -7.10 -29.06
CA GLY A 10 19.40 -6.67 -28.47
C GLY A 10 18.26 -7.30 -29.28
N VAL A 11 17.74 -8.44 -28.82
CA VAL A 11 16.61 -9.11 -29.48
C VAL A 11 15.38 -8.20 -29.35
N GLN A 12 15.04 -7.48 -30.43
CA GLN A 12 13.74 -6.83 -30.55
C GLN A 12 12.69 -7.91 -30.76
N LEU A 13 11.88 -8.14 -29.72
CA LEU A 13 10.75 -9.06 -29.77
C LEU A 13 9.74 -8.60 -30.84
N SER A 14 9.52 -9.46 -31.82
CA SER A 14 8.52 -9.34 -32.88
C SER A 14 7.10 -9.25 -32.31
N ASP A 15 6.17 -8.68 -33.08
CA ASP A 15 4.76 -8.58 -32.67
C ASP A 15 4.09 -9.96 -32.50
N ALA A 16 4.69 -11.02 -33.06
CA ALA A 16 4.31 -12.41 -32.80
C ALA A 16 4.72 -12.85 -31.38
N GLU A 17 5.97 -12.59 -30.97
CA GLU A 17 6.48 -12.91 -29.63
C GLU A 17 5.74 -12.11 -28.54
N LYS A 18 5.37 -10.85 -28.80
CA LYS A 18 4.53 -10.06 -27.87
C LYS A 18 3.12 -10.64 -27.69
N ARG A 19 2.53 -11.20 -28.75
CA ARG A 19 1.22 -11.87 -28.69
C ARG A 19 1.31 -13.22 -27.99
N GLU A 20 2.40 -13.94 -28.19
CA GLU A 20 2.70 -15.21 -27.53
C GLU A 20 2.88 -15.03 -26.01
N ILE A 21 3.66 -14.02 -25.60
CA ILE A 21 3.82 -13.63 -24.18
C ILE A 21 2.49 -13.18 -23.57
N ALA A 22 1.67 -12.41 -24.29
CA ALA A 22 0.35 -11.98 -23.80
C ALA A 22 -0.62 -13.16 -23.60
N ASN A 23 -0.56 -14.17 -24.48
CA ASN A 23 -1.33 -15.40 -24.37
C ASN A 23 -0.85 -16.26 -23.20
N LEU A 24 0.47 -16.40 -23.01
CA LEU A 24 1.07 -17.10 -21.86
C LEU A 24 0.71 -16.43 -20.52
N GLN A 25 0.69 -15.10 -20.46
CA GLN A 25 0.27 -14.34 -19.28
C GLN A 25 -1.22 -14.52 -18.95
N ALA A 26 -2.09 -14.67 -19.95
CA ALA A 26 -3.49 -14.98 -19.74
C ALA A 26 -3.66 -16.42 -19.23
N LEU A 27 -3.01 -17.38 -19.89
CA LEU A 27 -3.04 -18.79 -19.55
C LEU A 27 -2.50 -19.07 -18.13
N GLY A 28 -1.39 -18.43 -17.75
CA GLY A 28 -0.81 -18.56 -16.42
C GLY A 28 -1.70 -18.00 -15.30
N ARG A 29 -2.45 -16.92 -15.56
CA ARG A 29 -3.44 -16.40 -14.62
C ARG A 29 -4.61 -17.36 -14.43
N ASP A 30 -5.09 -17.95 -15.53
CA ASP A 30 -6.19 -18.92 -15.49
C ASP A 30 -5.76 -20.20 -14.77
N LEU A 31 -4.54 -20.67 -15.01
CA LEU A 31 -3.93 -21.81 -14.32
C LEU A 31 -3.79 -21.57 -12.81
N ALA A 32 -3.22 -20.43 -12.39
CA ALA A 32 -3.09 -20.11 -10.97
C ALA A 32 -4.47 -19.99 -10.28
N THR A 33 -5.44 -19.39 -10.96
CA THR A 33 -6.81 -19.28 -10.45
C THR A 33 -7.48 -20.64 -10.33
N GLN A 34 -7.30 -21.51 -11.33
CA GLN A 34 -7.88 -22.85 -11.32
C GLN A 34 -7.19 -23.77 -10.30
N LEU A 35 -5.87 -23.66 -10.11
CA LEU A 35 -5.14 -24.37 -9.06
C LEU A 35 -5.67 -24.00 -7.66
N TYR A 36 -5.90 -22.71 -7.43
CA TYR A 36 -6.56 -22.23 -6.21
C TYR A 36 -7.95 -22.86 -6.03
N VAL A 37 -8.78 -22.91 -7.08
CA VAL A 37 -10.10 -23.55 -7.03
C VAL A 37 -9.98 -25.04 -6.68
N CYS A 38 -9.03 -25.77 -7.28
CA CYS A 38 -8.76 -27.18 -7.01
C CYS A 38 -8.34 -27.41 -5.54
N LEU A 39 -7.33 -26.69 -5.04
CA LEU A 39 -6.88 -26.83 -3.65
C LEU A 39 -7.96 -26.42 -2.64
N LYS A 40 -8.70 -25.35 -2.93
CA LYS A 40 -9.79 -24.92 -2.06
C LYS A 40 -10.95 -25.91 -2.05
N THR A 41 -11.32 -26.48 -3.20
CA THR A 41 -12.36 -27.53 -3.27
C THR A 41 -11.93 -28.83 -2.60
N ALA A 42 -10.66 -29.22 -2.70
CA ALA A 42 -10.08 -30.31 -1.92
C ALA A 42 -10.21 -30.11 -0.40
N SER A 43 -10.23 -28.85 0.06
CA SER A 43 -10.40 -28.54 1.50
C SER A 43 -11.82 -28.72 2.03
N PHE A 44 -12.83 -28.72 1.14
CA PHE A 44 -14.24 -28.77 1.52
C PHE A 44 -14.93 -30.09 1.16
N TYR A 45 -14.40 -30.85 0.20
CA TYR A 45 -15.06 -32.03 -0.36
C TYR A 45 -14.15 -33.27 -0.34
N ASP A 46 -14.75 -34.44 -0.16
CA ASP A 46 -14.05 -35.73 -0.27
C ASP A 46 -13.54 -35.95 -1.71
N PRO A 47 -12.36 -36.58 -1.92
CA PRO A 47 -11.81 -36.86 -3.24
C PRO A 47 -12.76 -37.63 -4.18
N ARG A 48 -13.77 -38.34 -3.65
CA ARG A 48 -14.78 -39.05 -4.45
C ARG A 48 -15.91 -38.16 -4.97
N ASN A 49 -15.93 -36.87 -4.63
CA ASN A 49 -17.00 -35.94 -5.00
C ASN A 49 -16.91 -35.51 -6.48
N ASP A 50 -18.02 -35.61 -7.22
CA ASP A 50 -18.09 -35.26 -8.64
C ASP A 50 -17.70 -33.79 -8.93
N ASN A 51 -17.97 -32.86 -8.01
CA ASN A 51 -17.57 -31.46 -8.16
C ASN A 51 -16.06 -31.28 -8.09
N PHE A 52 -15.37 -32.06 -7.25
CA PHE A 52 -13.92 -32.02 -7.13
C PHE A 52 -13.26 -32.54 -8.41
N LYS A 53 -13.72 -33.71 -8.90
CA LYS A 53 -13.27 -34.30 -10.17
C LYS A 53 -13.46 -33.35 -11.35
N LYS A 54 -14.60 -32.65 -11.41
CA LYS A 54 -14.89 -31.66 -12.45
C LYS A 54 -13.91 -30.48 -12.43
N GLN A 55 -13.48 -30.01 -11.26
CA GLN A 55 -12.50 -28.92 -11.18
C GLN A 55 -11.08 -29.36 -11.53
N ILE A 56 -10.69 -30.58 -11.14
CA ILE A 56 -9.39 -31.14 -11.53
C ILE A 56 -9.34 -31.39 -13.04
N SER A 57 -10.40 -31.93 -13.65
CA SER A 57 -10.47 -32.11 -15.10
C SER A 57 -10.25 -30.79 -15.84
N LYS A 58 -10.88 -29.70 -15.38
CA LYS A 58 -10.66 -28.36 -15.95
C LYS A 58 -9.22 -27.85 -15.77
N PHE A 59 -8.61 -28.15 -14.64
CA PHE A 59 -7.19 -27.80 -14.42
C PHE A 59 -6.29 -28.60 -15.35
N LEU A 60 -6.57 -29.90 -15.52
CA LEU A 60 -5.83 -30.78 -16.41
C LEU A 60 -5.95 -30.34 -17.88
N ASP A 61 -7.15 -29.95 -18.32
CA ASP A 61 -7.36 -29.41 -19.67
C ASP A 61 -6.52 -28.14 -19.91
N LEU A 62 -6.51 -27.21 -18.93
CA LEU A 62 -5.68 -26.00 -19.00
C LEU A 62 -4.18 -26.30 -18.95
N LEU A 63 -3.79 -27.31 -18.17
CA LEU A 63 -2.42 -27.76 -18.05
C LEU A 63 -1.93 -28.38 -19.34
N HIS A 64 -2.74 -29.21 -20.00
CA HIS A 64 -2.43 -29.77 -21.32
C HIS A 64 -2.27 -28.68 -22.38
N VAL A 65 -3.16 -27.68 -22.41
CA VAL A 65 -3.04 -26.52 -23.29
C VAL A 65 -1.76 -25.71 -23.03
N ALA A 66 -1.32 -25.61 -21.78
CA ALA A 66 -0.07 -24.95 -21.43
C ALA A 66 1.18 -25.78 -21.75
N THR A 67 1.09 -27.11 -21.64
CA THR A 67 2.21 -28.03 -21.93
C THR A 67 2.35 -28.39 -23.41
N ASP A 68 1.44 -27.97 -24.29
CA ASP A 68 1.61 -28.14 -25.75
C ASP A 68 2.82 -27.36 -26.30
N HIS A 69 3.28 -26.34 -25.56
CA HIS A 69 4.40 -25.48 -25.94
C HIS A 69 5.68 -25.70 -25.11
N GLU A 70 5.61 -26.39 -23.97
CA GLU A 70 6.74 -26.57 -23.04
C GLU A 70 6.77 -28.00 -22.42
N SER A 71 7.98 -28.53 -22.19
CA SER A 71 8.18 -29.91 -21.69
C SER A 71 7.86 -30.11 -20.20
N HIS A 72 7.74 -29.02 -19.44
CA HIS A 72 7.38 -28.99 -18.04
C HIS A 72 6.82 -27.59 -17.69
N LEU A 73 5.95 -27.54 -16.69
CA LEU A 73 5.30 -26.32 -16.24
C LEU A 73 5.46 -26.19 -14.72
N SER A 74 6.10 -25.12 -14.27
CA SER A 74 6.28 -24.82 -12.85
C SER A 74 5.48 -23.59 -12.44
N ILE A 75 4.82 -23.68 -11.29
CA ILE A 75 4.20 -22.53 -10.63
C ILE A 75 4.94 -22.32 -9.32
N THR A 76 5.74 -21.26 -9.26
CA THR A 76 6.59 -20.94 -8.12
C THR A 76 6.21 -19.61 -7.50
N ASP A 77 6.38 -19.50 -6.19
CA ASP A 77 6.38 -18.27 -5.42
C ASP A 77 7.83 -17.91 -5.13
N VAL A 78 8.25 -16.76 -5.66
CA VAL A 78 9.56 -16.16 -5.41
C VAL A 78 9.29 -14.74 -4.93
N ASP A 79 9.68 -14.45 -3.69
CA ASP A 79 9.53 -13.14 -3.03
C ASP A 79 8.12 -12.54 -3.10
N GLY A 80 7.10 -13.39 -2.96
CA GLY A 80 5.70 -12.96 -2.96
C GLY A 80 5.15 -12.65 -4.36
N TYR A 81 5.84 -13.05 -5.41
CA TYR A 81 5.32 -13.08 -6.78
C TYR A 81 5.20 -14.51 -7.28
N LEU A 82 4.07 -14.79 -7.96
CA LEU A 82 3.91 -16.05 -8.67
C LEU A 82 4.57 -15.99 -10.04
N PHE A 83 5.38 -16.98 -10.33
CA PHE A 83 5.99 -17.23 -11.63
C PHE A 83 5.38 -18.47 -12.24
N LEU A 84 5.25 -18.45 -13.57
CA LEU A 84 5.00 -19.61 -14.39
C LEU A 84 6.28 -19.87 -15.19
N ASN A 85 7.01 -20.94 -14.86
CA ASN A 85 8.39 -21.12 -15.31
C ASN A 85 9.22 -19.87 -15.00
N ASP A 86 9.88 -19.26 -16.00
CA ASP A 86 10.70 -18.06 -15.81
C ASP A 86 9.90 -16.76 -15.97
N GLN A 87 8.58 -16.82 -16.19
CA GLN A 87 7.75 -15.64 -16.40
C GLN A 87 6.91 -15.25 -15.19
N ARG A 88 7.15 -14.05 -14.67
CA ARG A 88 6.34 -13.44 -13.61
C ARG A 88 4.90 -13.24 -14.08
N LEU A 89 3.93 -13.75 -13.32
CA LEU A 89 2.51 -13.56 -13.60
C LEU A 89 2.07 -12.17 -13.13
N LYS A 90 1.53 -11.36 -14.05
CA LYS A 90 0.94 -10.06 -13.72
C LYS A 90 -0.47 -10.25 -13.17
N ILE A 91 -0.59 -10.44 -11.86
CA ILE A 91 -1.85 -10.74 -11.19
C ILE A 91 -2.71 -9.47 -11.08
N LYS A 92 -3.89 -9.50 -11.69
CA LYS A 92 -4.91 -8.44 -11.57
C LYS A 92 -5.72 -8.62 -10.27
N LEU A 93 -6.51 -7.61 -9.89
CA LEU A 93 -7.22 -7.55 -8.61
C LEU A 93 -8.18 -8.74 -8.37
N ASP A 94 -8.71 -9.32 -9.45
CA ASP A 94 -9.56 -10.52 -9.49
C ASP A 94 -8.81 -11.82 -9.14
N GLY A 95 -7.53 -11.92 -9.50
CA GLY A 95 -6.67 -13.07 -9.22
C GLY A 95 -5.89 -13.01 -7.89
N TYR A 96 -5.88 -11.85 -7.20
CA TYR A 96 -5.05 -11.63 -6.01
C TYR A 96 -5.35 -12.60 -4.85
N LEU A 97 -6.63 -12.92 -4.63
CA LEU A 97 -7.03 -13.85 -3.57
C LEU A 97 -6.60 -15.29 -3.87
N ALA A 98 -6.63 -15.69 -5.14
CA ALA A 98 -6.15 -16.99 -5.58
C ALA A 98 -4.64 -17.09 -5.36
N ALA A 99 -3.91 -16.06 -5.80
CA ALA A 99 -2.47 -15.98 -5.64
C ALA A 99 -2.02 -16.08 -4.18
N LYS A 100 -2.60 -15.24 -3.31
CA LYS A 100 -2.27 -15.22 -1.88
C LYS A 100 -2.56 -16.53 -1.17
N TYR A 101 -3.61 -17.24 -1.60
CA TYR A 101 -3.91 -18.56 -1.05
C TYR A 101 -2.84 -19.58 -1.47
N LEU A 102 -2.43 -19.59 -2.73
CA LEU A 102 -1.37 -20.48 -3.23
C LEU A 102 -0.04 -20.23 -2.52
N GLN A 103 0.36 -18.96 -2.38
CA GLN A 103 1.56 -18.56 -1.65
C GLN A 103 1.53 -19.05 -0.21
N SER A 104 0.40 -18.85 0.49
CA SER A 104 0.24 -19.38 1.84
C SER A 104 0.29 -20.90 1.89
N GLN A 105 -0.20 -21.62 0.86
CA GLN A 105 -0.06 -23.08 0.81
C GLN A 105 1.40 -23.50 0.59
N PHE A 106 2.14 -22.84 -0.30
CA PHE A 106 3.55 -23.11 -0.55
C PHE A 106 4.41 -22.82 0.68
N GLU A 107 4.16 -21.71 1.37
CA GLU A 107 4.79 -21.35 2.63
C GLU A 107 4.50 -22.39 3.73
N ASN A 108 3.24 -22.81 3.89
CA ASN A 108 2.87 -23.86 4.85
C ASN A 108 3.50 -25.23 4.54
N LEU A 109 3.79 -25.50 3.27
CA LEU A 109 4.43 -26.73 2.82
C LEU A 109 5.96 -26.63 2.81
N GLY A 110 6.56 -25.45 3.04
CA GLY A 110 8.01 -25.24 3.00
C GLY A 110 8.62 -25.43 1.60
N VAL A 111 7.86 -25.10 0.55
CA VAL A 111 8.26 -25.27 -0.87
C VAL A 111 8.19 -23.94 -1.60
N ALA A 112 9.04 -23.74 -2.61
CA ALA A 112 8.94 -22.59 -3.51
C ALA A 112 7.82 -22.75 -4.52
N GLY A 113 7.32 -23.97 -4.78
CA GLY A 113 6.27 -24.17 -5.76
C GLY A 113 6.05 -25.61 -6.16
N MET A 114 5.24 -25.81 -7.20
CA MET A 114 4.93 -27.10 -7.80
C MET A 114 5.28 -27.12 -9.29
N GLU A 115 5.94 -28.19 -9.72
CA GLU A 115 6.28 -28.49 -11.11
C GLU A 115 5.41 -29.66 -11.59
N PHE A 116 4.86 -29.53 -12.81
CA PHE A 116 4.00 -30.48 -13.47
C PHE A 116 4.61 -30.90 -14.81
N SER A 117 4.60 -32.20 -15.11
CA SER A 117 5.08 -32.74 -16.38
C SER A 117 3.94 -32.98 -17.38
N VAL A 118 4.24 -33.05 -18.69
CA VAL A 118 3.24 -33.27 -19.77
C VAL A 118 2.43 -34.57 -19.60
N LYS A 119 2.99 -35.57 -18.91
CA LYS A 119 2.37 -36.88 -18.66
C LYS A 119 1.49 -36.94 -17.40
N THR A 120 1.19 -35.79 -16.79
CA THR A 120 0.37 -35.75 -15.55
C THR A 120 -1.03 -36.29 -15.84
N GLU A 121 -1.46 -37.29 -15.10
CA GLU A 121 -2.79 -37.90 -15.25
C GLU A 121 -3.79 -37.39 -14.19
N LEU A 122 -5.09 -37.51 -14.47
CA LEU A 122 -6.17 -37.09 -13.56
C LEU A 122 -6.05 -37.77 -12.18
N GLU A 123 -5.72 -39.06 -12.15
CA GLU A 123 -5.57 -39.82 -10.90
C GLU A 123 -4.40 -39.33 -10.04
N GLU A 124 -3.32 -38.84 -10.66
CA GLU A 124 -2.17 -38.28 -9.93
C GLU A 124 -2.53 -36.93 -9.30
N LEU A 125 -3.27 -36.07 -10.01
CA LEU A 125 -3.74 -34.78 -9.48
C LEU A 125 -4.76 -34.95 -8.34
N GLU A 126 -5.68 -35.90 -8.46
CA GLU A 126 -6.64 -36.24 -7.40
C GLU A 126 -5.92 -36.66 -6.11
N LYS A 127 -4.91 -37.54 -6.24
CA LYS A 127 -4.08 -37.99 -5.11
C LYS A 127 -3.24 -36.84 -4.56
N ALA A 128 -2.58 -36.05 -5.41
CA ALA A 128 -1.73 -34.94 -4.96
C ALA A 128 -2.50 -33.87 -4.18
N PHE A 129 -3.57 -33.31 -4.76
CA PHE A 129 -4.31 -32.21 -4.14
C PHE A 129 -5.07 -32.62 -2.89
N SER A 130 -5.55 -33.87 -2.81
CA SER A 130 -6.18 -34.38 -1.60
C SER A 130 -5.19 -34.57 -0.45
N GLN A 131 -3.93 -34.91 -0.73
CA GLN A 131 -2.89 -35.03 0.29
C GLN A 131 -2.36 -33.67 0.72
N VAL A 132 -2.10 -32.75 -0.23
CA VAL A 132 -1.61 -31.38 0.03
C VAL A 132 -2.43 -30.64 1.09
N VAL A 133 -3.75 -30.87 1.10
CA VAL A 133 -4.68 -30.16 2.00
C VAL A 133 -4.85 -30.85 3.36
N ARG A 134 -4.38 -32.09 3.52
CA ARG A 134 -4.46 -32.81 4.80
C ARG A 134 -3.45 -32.24 5.80
N SER A 135 -3.92 -32.07 7.03
CA SER A 135 -3.20 -31.41 8.12
C SER A 135 -1.89 -32.06 8.56
N ASP A 136 -1.61 -33.28 8.11
CA ASP A 136 -0.48 -34.09 8.56
C ASP A 136 0.81 -33.82 7.74
N LEU A 137 0.73 -32.98 6.70
CA LEU A 137 1.88 -32.56 5.88
C LEU A 137 2.47 -31.20 6.26
N LYS A 138 1.98 -30.58 7.33
CA LYS A 138 2.21 -29.16 7.69
C LYS A 138 3.65 -28.74 8.04
N VAL A 139 4.64 -29.64 7.99
CA VAL A 139 6.06 -29.31 8.13
C VAL A 139 6.93 -30.35 7.41
N ARG A 140 7.28 -30.12 6.14
CA ARG A 140 8.34 -30.88 5.44
C ARG A 140 9.11 -29.94 4.50
N ASN A 141 10.38 -30.23 4.27
CA ASN A 141 11.15 -29.63 3.17
C ASN A 141 10.73 -30.29 1.84
N ALA A 142 10.97 -29.63 0.70
CA ALA A 142 10.58 -30.14 -0.62
C ALA A 142 11.12 -31.54 -0.92
N GLU A 143 12.30 -31.88 -0.41
CA GLU A 143 12.90 -33.22 -0.55
C GLU A 143 12.04 -34.31 0.11
N ASN A 144 11.61 -34.12 1.36
CA ASN A 144 10.76 -35.08 2.06
C ASN A 144 9.34 -35.18 1.49
N LEU A 145 8.86 -34.12 0.82
CA LEU A 145 7.58 -34.15 0.10
C LEU A 145 7.69 -34.89 -1.23
N ASN A 146 8.78 -34.67 -1.97
CA ASN A 146 9.07 -35.38 -3.21
C ASN A 146 9.26 -36.89 -2.96
N ASP A 147 9.94 -37.27 -1.89
CA ASP A 147 10.09 -38.68 -1.53
C ASP A 147 8.78 -39.32 -1.04
N TYR A 148 7.92 -38.55 -0.36
CA TYR A 148 6.57 -38.99 0.00
C TYR A 148 5.68 -39.20 -1.24
N PHE A 149 5.75 -38.29 -2.22
CA PHE A 149 5.01 -38.39 -3.48
C PHE A 149 5.49 -39.58 -4.33
N ARG A 150 6.80 -39.87 -4.34
CA ARG A 150 7.35 -41.09 -4.95
C ARG A 150 6.79 -42.36 -4.32
N GLY A 151 6.61 -42.39 -3.00
CA GLY A 151 5.99 -43.51 -2.28
C GLY A 151 4.49 -43.72 -2.56
N LEU A 152 3.81 -42.70 -3.09
CA LEU A 152 2.41 -42.74 -3.52
C LEU A 152 2.23 -42.96 -5.04
N GLU A 153 3.32 -43.32 -5.72
CA GLU A 153 3.40 -43.48 -7.19
C GLU A 153 3.10 -42.21 -8.00
N ILE A 154 3.16 -41.02 -7.40
CA ILE A 154 3.02 -39.74 -8.10
C ILE A 154 4.38 -39.37 -8.70
N LYS A 155 4.53 -39.45 -10.02
CA LYS A 155 5.83 -39.27 -10.69
C LYS A 155 5.94 -37.96 -11.47
N ASN A 156 4.81 -37.41 -11.90
CA ASN A 156 4.76 -36.25 -12.79
C ASN A 156 4.54 -34.91 -12.07
N ILE A 157 4.42 -34.91 -10.74
CA ILE A 157 4.27 -33.71 -9.91
C ILE A 157 5.43 -33.66 -8.91
N LYS A 158 6.17 -32.56 -8.91
CA LYS A 158 7.30 -32.34 -8.00
C LYS A 158 7.14 -31.02 -7.25
N PHE A 159 7.69 -30.94 -6.06
CA PHE A 159 7.82 -29.71 -5.30
C PHE A 159 9.22 -29.14 -5.46
N ILE A 160 9.30 -27.82 -5.63
CA ILE A 160 10.56 -27.10 -5.80
C ILE A 160 11.05 -26.67 -4.41
N PRO A 161 12.31 -26.98 -4.01
CA PRO A 161 12.87 -26.50 -2.75
C PRO A 161 12.97 -24.98 -2.73
N SER A 162 12.64 -24.39 -1.58
CA SER A 162 12.92 -22.98 -1.31
C SER A 162 14.43 -22.83 -1.14
N LEU A 163 15.10 -22.30 -2.17
CA LEU A 163 16.49 -21.86 -2.07
C LEU A 163 16.48 -20.58 -1.23
N THR A 164 16.85 -20.71 0.03
CA THR A 164 17.25 -19.56 0.84
C THR A 164 18.59 -19.08 0.27
N ILE A 165 18.55 -17.98 -0.49
CA ILE A 165 19.76 -17.27 -0.87
C ILE A 165 20.16 -16.43 0.34
N ASP A 166 21.05 -16.98 1.15
CA ASP A 166 21.98 -16.17 1.95
C ASP A 166 23.07 -15.64 0.98
N ASP A 167 23.52 -14.42 1.24
CA ASP A 167 24.60 -13.66 0.57
C ASP A 167 24.28 -12.87 -0.72
N CYS A 168 23.35 -11.91 -0.60
CA CYS A 168 23.39 -10.61 -1.32
C CYS A 168 22.85 -9.50 -0.40
N ARG A 169 23.66 -9.01 0.55
CA ARG A 169 23.36 -7.72 1.21
C ARG A 169 23.68 -6.62 0.21
N ASP A 170 22.65 -6.00 -0.36
CA ASP A 170 22.53 -4.52 -0.46
C ASP A 170 21.39 -4.01 -1.41
N ASP A 171 20.53 -4.86 -2.01
CA ASP A 171 19.39 -4.36 -2.84
C ASP A 171 18.00 -5.00 -2.59
N ASP A 172 17.86 -6.15 -1.89
CA ASP A 172 16.58 -6.88 -1.74
C ASP A 172 15.71 -6.47 -0.52
N ASP A 173 16.26 -5.72 0.46
CA ASP A 173 15.50 -5.31 1.66
C ASP A 173 14.42 -4.25 1.31
N ASP A 174 14.71 -3.35 0.36
CA ASP A 174 13.82 -2.22 0.03
C ASP A 174 12.49 -2.65 -0.61
N GLU A 175 12.49 -3.64 -1.52
CA GLU A 175 11.26 -4.09 -2.19
C GLU A 175 10.34 -4.90 -1.23
N SER A 176 10.95 -5.67 -0.33
CA SER A 176 10.26 -6.40 0.75
C SER A 176 9.63 -5.44 1.77
N GLU A 177 10.39 -4.43 2.20
CA GLU A 177 9.93 -3.42 3.15
C GLU A 177 8.81 -2.55 2.55
N ARG A 178 8.95 -2.12 1.29
CA ARG A 178 7.90 -1.39 0.58
C ARG A 178 6.62 -2.21 0.43
N THR A 179 6.75 -3.52 0.21
CA THR A 179 5.61 -4.45 0.14
C THR A 179 4.93 -4.61 1.50
N SER A 180 5.69 -4.66 2.59
CA SER A 180 5.17 -4.65 3.97
C SER A 180 4.39 -3.36 4.25
N ALA A 181 4.94 -2.20 3.89
CA ALA A 181 4.28 -0.91 4.06
C ALA A 181 2.95 -0.83 3.28
N LYS A 182 2.97 -1.22 2.00
CA LYS A 182 1.77 -1.32 1.16
C LYS A 182 0.72 -2.20 1.84
N LYS A 183 1.09 -3.40 2.30
CA LYS A 183 0.21 -4.36 2.99
C LYS A 183 -0.40 -3.75 4.27
N THR A 184 0.41 -3.11 5.11
CA THR A 184 -0.03 -2.49 6.36
C THR A 184 -1.03 -1.35 6.11
N PHE A 185 -0.72 -0.48 5.15
CA PHE A 185 -1.59 0.64 4.77
C PHE A 185 -2.97 0.17 4.28
N PHE A 186 -3.00 -0.79 3.34
CA PHE A 186 -4.27 -1.32 2.82
C PHE A 186 -5.04 -2.15 3.85
N GLN A 187 -4.35 -2.82 4.77
CA GLN A 187 -5.03 -3.46 5.91
C GLN A 187 -5.74 -2.44 6.77
N ALA A 188 -5.07 -1.33 7.13
CA ALA A 188 -5.68 -0.25 7.89
C ALA A 188 -6.89 0.34 7.16
N LEU A 189 -6.78 0.57 5.85
CA LEU A 189 -7.89 1.04 5.01
C LEU A 189 -9.10 0.09 5.09
N SER A 190 -8.87 -1.22 4.93
CA SER A 190 -9.94 -2.22 5.01
C SER A 190 -10.62 -2.24 6.39
N VAL A 191 -9.84 -2.02 7.45
CA VAL A 191 -10.37 -2.01 8.81
C VAL A 191 -11.23 -0.77 9.04
N VAL A 192 -10.79 0.41 8.58
CA VAL A 192 -11.60 1.63 8.63
C VAL A 192 -12.91 1.44 7.86
N GLN A 193 -12.85 0.89 6.64
CA GLN A 193 -14.02 0.61 5.82
C GLN A 193 -15.00 -0.34 6.53
N GLN A 194 -14.50 -1.42 7.13
CA GLN A 194 -15.32 -2.38 7.90
C GLN A 194 -15.94 -1.75 9.15
N VAL A 195 -15.19 -0.92 9.87
CA VAL A 195 -15.64 -0.29 11.12
C VAL A 195 -16.69 0.79 10.81
N MET A 196 -16.38 1.71 9.89
CA MET A 196 -17.28 2.81 9.52
C MET A 196 -18.51 2.31 8.76
N GLY A 197 -18.34 1.35 7.83
CA GLY A 197 -19.45 0.74 7.08
C GLY A 197 -20.31 -0.20 7.93
N GLY A 198 -19.70 -0.96 8.85
CA GLY A 198 -20.40 -1.87 9.76
C GLY A 198 -21.21 -1.16 10.84
N PHE A 199 -20.82 0.06 11.24
CA PHE A 199 -21.56 0.86 12.21
C PHE A 199 -22.93 1.32 11.68
N ALA A 200 -23.05 1.54 10.36
CA ALA A 200 -24.35 1.78 9.72
C ALA A 200 -25.30 0.59 9.83
N GLN A 201 -24.77 -0.64 10.01
CA GLN A 201 -25.54 -1.90 10.01
C GLN A 201 -25.63 -2.59 11.39
N GLN A 202 -25.18 -1.95 12.47
CA GLN A 202 -25.27 -2.40 13.87
C GLN A 202 -24.76 -3.85 14.19
N LYS A 203 -23.86 -4.45 13.39
CA LYS A 203 -23.32 -5.80 13.65
C LYS A 203 -21.95 -5.79 14.37
N LYS A 204 -21.80 -6.70 15.36
CA LYS A 204 -20.58 -7.13 16.11
C LYS A 204 -19.53 -6.04 16.43
N ARG A 205 -19.72 -5.36 17.56
CA ARG A 205 -18.90 -4.22 18.05
C ARG A 205 -17.45 -4.58 18.47
N ASN A 206 -17.23 -5.68 19.19
CA ASN A 206 -15.92 -5.95 19.81
C ASN A 206 -14.83 -6.43 18.84
N THR A 207 -15.17 -7.18 17.79
CA THR A 207 -14.16 -7.76 16.87
C THR A 207 -13.46 -6.70 16.02
N ASN A 208 -14.15 -5.63 15.68
CA ASN A 208 -13.61 -4.56 14.85
C ASN A 208 -12.67 -3.63 15.63
N PHE A 209 -12.88 -3.50 16.95
CA PHE A 209 -12.02 -2.73 17.84
C PHE A 209 -10.59 -3.28 17.92
N PHE A 210 -10.43 -4.58 18.15
CA PHE A 210 -9.11 -5.21 18.22
C PHE A 210 -8.38 -5.19 16.87
N LYS A 211 -9.11 -5.34 15.77
CA LYS A 211 -8.55 -5.20 14.42
C LYS A 211 -8.02 -3.78 14.18
N ALA A 212 -8.76 -2.76 14.59
CA ALA A 212 -8.32 -1.37 14.45
C ALA A 212 -7.07 -1.07 15.27
N LYS A 213 -7.01 -1.54 16.52
CA LYS A 213 -5.78 -1.43 17.33
C LYS A 213 -4.59 -2.13 16.69
N ARG A 214 -4.78 -3.36 16.18
CA ARG A 214 -3.72 -4.09 15.49
C ARG A 214 -3.23 -3.37 14.23
N ALA A 215 -4.14 -2.78 13.45
CA ALA A 215 -3.78 -1.98 12.29
C ALA A 215 -2.92 -0.76 12.67
N ILE A 216 -3.28 -0.06 13.75
CA ILE A 216 -2.47 1.06 14.27
C ILE A 216 -1.09 0.59 14.73
N HIS A 217 -0.99 -0.54 15.42
CA HIS A 217 0.31 -1.09 15.79
C HIS A 217 1.16 -1.43 14.56
N GLY A 218 0.55 -1.98 13.51
CA GLY A 218 1.22 -2.18 12.22
C GLY A 218 1.74 -0.87 11.63
N ILE A 219 0.92 0.18 11.57
CA ILE A 219 1.34 1.51 11.09
C ILE A 219 2.52 2.04 11.90
N ILE A 220 2.47 1.94 13.24
CA ILE A 220 3.56 2.41 14.11
C ILE A 220 4.84 1.63 13.84
N ASP A 221 4.76 0.31 13.76
CA ASP A 221 5.91 -0.56 13.53
C ASP A 221 6.53 -0.27 12.16
N GLU A 222 5.71 -0.03 11.15
CA GLU A 222 6.18 0.30 9.80
C GLU A 222 6.82 1.69 9.73
N ILE A 223 6.25 2.71 10.38
CA ILE A 223 6.86 4.05 10.41
C ILE A 223 8.19 4.03 11.16
N ILE A 224 8.32 3.21 12.22
CA ILE A 224 9.58 3.07 12.95
C ILE A 224 10.65 2.39 12.08
N LYS A 225 10.25 1.43 11.23
CA LYS A 225 11.15 0.79 10.27
C LYS A 225 11.52 1.74 9.15
N ASN A 226 10.54 2.15 8.35
CA ASN A 226 10.71 2.97 7.15
C ASN A 226 9.59 4.00 7.01
N GLU A 227 9.79 5.17 7.63
CA GLU A 227 8.86 6.28 7.59
C GLU A 227 8.58 6.77 6.15
N SER A 228 9.61 6.79 5.28
CA SER A 228 9.50 7.26 3.90
C SER A 228 8.45 6.51 3.08
N TYR A 229 8.41 5.17 3.18
CA TYR A 229 7.45 4.34 2.44
C TYR A 229 6.02 4.58 2.90
N MET A 230 5.80 4.72 4.21
CA MET A 230 4.47 5.01 4.72
C MET A 230 3.97 6.39 4.31
N LEU A 231 4.86 7.39 4.27
CA LEU A 231 4.54 8.74 3.79
C LEU A 231 4.25 8.76 2.28
N GLU A 232 5.00 8.01 1.46
CA GLU A 232 4.78 7.90 0.01
C GLU A 232 3.36 7.40 -0.31
N LEU A 233 2.85 6.41 0.43
CA LEU A 233 1.51 5.85 0.22
C LEU A 233 0.39 6.86 0.47
N THR A 234 0.65 7.90 1.27
CA THR A 234 -0.34 8.97 1.52
C THR A 234 -0.62 9.78 0.25
N VAL A 235 0.34 9.88 -0.67
CA VAL A 235 0.28 10.71 -1.88
C VAL A 235 -0.55 10.07 -3.01
N LEU A 236 -0.73 8.74 -3.00
CA LEU A 236 -1.43 8.01 -4.07
C LEU A 236 -2.86 8.55 -4.33
N ARG A 237 -3.23 8.86 -5.57
CA ARG A 237 -4.51 9.51 -5.87
C ARG A 237 -5.63 8.58 -6.35
N ASN A 238 -5.28 7.40 -6.87
CA ASN A 238 -6.18 6.56 -7.66
C ASN A 238 -7.06 5.59 -6.86
N TYR A 239 -7.86 6.09 -5.90
CA TYR A 239 -8.86 5.26 -5.21
C TYR A 239 -10.17 6.01 -4.90
N ASP A 240 -11.29 5.43 -5.34
CA ASP A 240 -12.69 5.92 -5.17
C ASP A 240 -13.20 6.00 -3.72
N GLN A 241 -12.33 5.86 -2.71
CA GLN A 241 -12.70 5.85 -1.29
C GLN A 241 -11.98 6.94 -0.49
N TYR A 242 -12.15 8.19 -0.94
CA TYR A 242 -11.51 9.39 -0.38
C TYR A 242 -11.55 9.46 1.16
N THR A 243 -12.71 9.24 1.78
CA THR A 243 -12.92 9.41 3.22
C THR A 243 -12.12 8.42 4.08
N TYR A 244 -12.01 7.15 3.66
CA TYR A 244 -11.27 6.14 4.43
C TYR A 244 -9.77 6.31 4.24
N LYS A 245 -9.34 6.65 3.02
CA LYS A 245 -7.95 6.97 2.77
C LYS A 245 -7.49 8.17 3.60
N HIS A 246 -8.27 9.25 3.59
CA HIS A 246 -8.02 10.43 4.41
C HIS A 246 -7.80 10.07 5.88
N SER A 247 -8.66 9.22 6.44
CA SER A 247 -8.53 8.77 7.83
C SER A 247 -7.20 8.03 8.09
N VAL A 248 -6.76 7.19 7.15
CA VAL A 248 -5.46 6.49 7.26
C VAL A 248 -4.29 7.47 7.11
N ASN A 249 -4.33 8.37 6.12
CA ASN A 249 -3.29 9.38 5.91
C ASN A 249 -3.09 10.26 7.15
N VAL A 250 -4.19 10.78 7.72
CA VAL A 250 -4.16 11.58 8.95
C VAL A 250 -3.56 10.79 10.11
N SER A 251 -3.84 9.48 10.20
CA SER A 251 -3.23 8.60 11.21
C SER A 251 -1.73 8.43 11.01
N VAL A 252 -1.27 8.22 9.77
CA VAL A 252 0.15 8.11 9.42
C VAL A 252 0.90 9.39 9.79
N PHE A 253 0.43 10.56 9.37
CA PHE A 253 1.06 11.84 9.71
C PHE A 253 1.06 12.10 11.23
N ALA A 254 -0.05 11.80 11.92
CA ALA A 254 -0.12 11.99 13.36
C ALA A 254 0.86 11.08 14.13
N VAL A 255 1.02 9.83 13.71
CA VAL A 255 1.98 8.89 14.32
C VAL A 255 3.42 9.32 14.04
N ALA A 256 3.76 9.66 12.79
CA ALA A 256 5.08 10.17 12.42
C ALA A 256 5.45 11.40 13.27
N LEU A 257 4.51 12.33 13.43
CA LEU A 257 4.70 13.50 14.28
C LEU A 257 4.84 13.13 15.76
N GLY A 258 4.03 12.19 16.25
CA GLY A 258 4.14 11.67 17.61
C GLY A 258 5.51 11.05 17.91
N ILE A 259 6.11 10.34 16.95
CA ILE A 259 7.44 9.74 17.07
C ILE A 259 8.49 10.85 17.22
N ARG A 260 8.42 11.90 16.37
CA ARG A 260 9.32 13.07 16.47
C ARG A 260 9.17 13.85 17.78
N LEU A 261 8.01 13.80 18.41
CA LEU A 261 7.78 14.37 19.75
C LEU A 261 8.25 13.46 20.90
N GLY A 262 8.78 12.27 20.61
CA GLY A 262 9.23 11.30 21.61
C GLY A 262 8.10 10.62 22.38
N LEU A 263 6.91 10.49 21.80
CA LEU A 263 5.81 9.78 22.43
C LEU A 263 6.12 8.27 22.53
N SER A 264 5.76 7.64 23.65
CA SER A 264 5.90 6.20 23.81
C SER A 264 4.99 5.42 22.87
N LYS A 265 5.35 4.17 22.53
CA LYS A 265 4.54 3.29 21.66
C LYS A 265 3.07 3.16 22.09
N ALA A 266 2.80 3.13 23.39
CA ALA A 266 1.44 3.12 23.93
C ALA A 266 0.68 4.42 23.63
N ARG A 267 1.33 5.58 23.78
CA ARG A 267 0.74 6.89 23.46
C ARG A 267 0.58 7.08 21.95
N LEU A 268 1.50 6.56 21.14
CA LEU A 268 1.38 6.51 19.68
C LEU A 268 0.17 5.68 19.26
N ALA A 269 -0.07 4.54 19.90
CA ALA A 269 -1.26 3.71 19.62
C ALA A 269 -2.56 4.44 19.93
N GLU A 270 -2.62 5.18 21.03
CA GLU A 270 -3.77 6.03 21.34
C GLU A 270 -3.94 7.19 20.35
N LEU A 271 -2.85 7.85 19.96
CA LEU A 271 -2.87 8.95 18.99
C LEU A 271 -3.30 8.49 17.60
N GLY A 272 -2.68 7.41 17.09
CA GLY A 272 -3.00 6.82 15.79
C GLY A 272 -4.45 6.34 15.73
N PHE A 273 -4.95 5.70 16.79
CA PHE A 273 -6.34 5.28 16.89
C PHE A 273 -7.30 6.48 16.92
N ALA A 274 -6.97 7.53 17.67
CA ALA A 274 -7.77 8.75 17.72
C ALA A 274 -7.79 9.49 16.37
N ALA A 275 -6.65 9.55 15.68
CA ALA A 275 -6.52 10.12 14.35
C ALA A 275 -7.31 9.33 13.30
N LEU A 276 -7.25 7.99 13.34
CA LEU A 276 -7.96 7.12 12.39
C LEU A 276 -9.49 7.27 12.46
N PHE A 277 -10.01 7.67 13.62
CA PHE A 277 -11.46 7.80 13.85
C PHE A 277 -11.91 9.22 14.18
N HIS A 278 -11.09 10.24 13.90
CA HIS A 278 -11.45 11.64 14.19
C HIS A 278 -12.79 12.04 13.55
N ASP A 279 -13.00 11.55 12.33
CA ASP A 279 -14.16 11.83 11.47
C ASP A 279 -15.31 10.83 11.63
N PHE A 280 -15.27 9.94 12.64
CA PHE A 280 -16.26 8.87 12.80
C PHE A 280 -17.71 9.37 12.87
N GLY A 281 -17.91 10.62 13.28
CA GLY A 281 -19.22 11.27 13.32
C GLY A 281 -19.85 11.50 11.95
N LYS A 282 -19.06 11.53 10.86
CA LYS A 282 -19.60 11.64 9.49
C LYS A 282 -20.52 10.46 9.16
N THR A 283 -20.37 9.30 9.80
CA THR A 283 -21.33 8.17 9.67
C THR A 283 -22.76 8.50 10.09
N ARG A 284 -22.98 9.63 10.79
CA ARG A 284 -24.30 10.13 11.21
C ARG A 284 -24.81 11.28 10.35
N ILE A 285 -24.02 11.77 9.40
CA ILE A 285 -24.42 12.80 8.46
C ILE A 285 -25.09 12.14 7.24
N PRO A 286 -26.19 12.69 6.71
CA PRO A 286 -26.84 12.13 5.52
C PRO A 286 -25.88 11.98 4.34
N ILE A 287 -25.95 10.83 3.65
CA ILE A 287 -25.05 10.50 2.54
C ILE A 287 -25.15 11.52 1.40
N ASP A 288 -26.36 12.01 1.11
CA ASP A 288 -26.60 13.01 0.06
C ASP A 288 -25.90 14.33 0.36
N LEU A 289 -25.78 14.68 1.64
CA LEU A 289 -25.06 15.87 2.09
C LEU A 289 -23.54 15.65 2.05
N LEU A 290 -23.06 14.47 2.45
CA LEU A 290 -21.63 14.13 2.41
C LEU A 290 -21.07 14.12 0.98
N ASN A 291 -21.86 13.63 0.02
CA ASN A 291 -21.46 13.46 -1.37
C ASN A 291 -21.94 14.60 -2.28
N LYS A 292 -22.48 15.68 -1.70
CA LYS A 292 -23.01 16.80 -2.47
C LYS A 292 -21.89 17.46 -3.30
N PRO A 293 -22.03 17.56 -4.64
CA PRO A 293 -20.99 18.11 -5.50
C PRO A 293 -20.94 19.64 -5.49
N GLU A 294 -22.03 20.32 -5.12
CA GLU A 294 -22.06 21.77 -5.00
C GLU A 294 -21.47 22.26 -3.67
N SER A 295 -21.09 23.54 -3.63
CA SER A 295 -20.68 24.19 -2.38
C SER A 295 -21.79 24.12 -1.32
N PHE A 296 -21.38 23.84 -0.08
CA PHE A 296 -22.29 23.78 1.06
C PHE A 296 -22.86 25.18 1.37
N ASN A 297 -24.18 25.24 1.54
CA ASN A 297 -24.84 26.43 2.07
C ASN A 297 -24.73 26.50 3.61
N ALA A 298 -25.28 27.55 4.23
CA ALA A 298 -25.20 27.72 5.68
C ALA A 298 -25.85 26.57 6.48
N LEU A 299 -26.93 25.98 5.97
CA LEU A 299 -27.63 24.86 6.61
C LEU A 299 -26.82 23.55 6.48
N ASP A 300 -26.23 23.33 5.32
CA ASP A 300 -25.32 22.21 5.04
C ASP A 300 -24.13 22.26 6.01
N TRP A 301 -23.50 23.44 6.15
CA TRP A 301 -22.41 23.66 7.11
C TRP A 301 -22.86 23.47 8.56
N SER A 302 -24.05 23.96 8.94
CA SER A 302 -24.59 23.78 10.29
C SER A 302 -24.69 22.29 10.65
N LYS A 303 -25.19 21.45 9.73
CA LYS A 303 -25.27 20.00 9.94
C LYS A 303 -23.88 19.36 9.95
N MET A 304 -23.00 19.77 9.05
CA MET A 304 -21.63 19.26 9.01
C MET A 304 -20.87 19.56 10.32
N HIS A 305 -21.06 20.74 10.92
CA HIS A 305 -20.43 21.13 12.19
C HIS A 305 -20.87 20.28 13.40
N GLU A 306 -21.89 19.43 13.26
CA GLU A 306 -22.34 18.52 14.34
C GLU A 306 -21.53 17.22 14.39
N HIS A 307 -20.81 16.86 13.32
CA HIS A 307 -20.09 15.59 13.27
C HIS A 307 -19.04 15.41 14.39
N PRO A 308 -18.36 16.43 14.93
CA PRO A 308 -17.46 16.24 16.08
C PRO A 308 -18.20 15.71 17.31
N ILE A 309 -19.40 16.22 17.55
CA ILE A 309 -20.28 15.82 18.66
C ILE A 309 -20.81 14.40 18.41
N TYR A 310 -21.25 14.11 17.18
CA TYR A 310 -21.71 12.78 16.81
C TYR A 310 -20.58 11.75 16.88
N GLY A 311 -19.37 12.11 16.48
CA GLY A 311 -18.19 11.25 16.53
C GLY A 311 -17.88 10.81 17.95
N ALA A 312 -17.78 11.76 18.89
CA ALA A 312 -17.54 11.44 20.29
C ALA A 312 -18.62 10.51 20.88
N LYS A 313 -19.91 10.77 20.60
CA LYS A 313 -21.01 9.90 21.06
C LYS A 313 -20.97 8.52 20.41
N ALA A 314 -20.73 8.46 19.11
CA ALA A 314 -20.73 7.22 18.34
C ALA A 314 -19.55 6.31 18.74
N LEU A 315 -18.38 6.88 19.00
CA LEU A 315 -17.21 6.14 19.48
C LEU A 315 -17.45 5.51 20.85
N ALA A 316 -18.07 6.25 21.78
CA ALA A 316 -18.46 5.74 23.09
C ALA A 316 -19.44 4.54 23.01
N GLN A 317 -20.27 4.50 21.96
CA GLN A 317 -21.23 3.42 21.72
C GLN A 317 -20.64 2.26 20.93
N ALA A 318 -19.67 2.53 20.06
CA ALA A 318 -19.07 1.57 19.16
C ALA A 318 -18.02 0.69 19.84
N PHE A 319 -17.29 1.24 20.81
CA PHE A 319 -16.10 0.63 21.39
C PHE A 319 -16.15 0.52 22.91
N PRO A 320 -15.44 -0.45 23.51
CA PRO A 320 -15.29 -0.50 24.95
C PRO A 320 -14.60 0.76 25.46
N MET A 321 -15.00 1.23 26.63
CA MET A 321 -14.41 2.42 27.25
C MET A 321 -13.04 2.07 27.84
N ASP A 322 -11.99 2.42 27.11
CA ASP A 322 -10.60 2.34 27.55
C ASP A 322 -9.84 3.63 27.17
N SER A 323 -8.52 3.64 27.38
CA SER A 323 -7.71 4.84 27.08
C SER A 323 -7.74 5.25 25.60
N HIS A 324 -7.85 4.30 24.66
CA HIS A 324 -7.87 4.61 23.23
C HIS A 324 -9.20 5.24 22.86
N THR A 325 -10.31 4.64 23.30
CA THR A 325 -11.66 5.16 23.05
C THR A 325 -11.83 6.54 23.70
N ALA A 326 -11.36 6.73 24.93
CA ALA A 326 -11.44 8.01 25.61
C ALA A 326 -10.66 9.12 24.88
N ARG A 327 -9.46 8.81 24.36
CA ARG A 327 -8.67 9.76 23.56
C ARG A 327 -9.32 10.03 22.20
N ALA A 328 -9.84 9.00 21.53
CA ALA A 328 -10.53 9.14 20.26
C ALA A 328 -11.79 10.00 20.38
N MET A 329 -12.58 9.82 21.44
CA MET A 329 -13.75 10.67 21.71
C MET A 329 -13.36 12.14 21.88
N LEU A 330 -12.29 12.41 22.63
CA LEU A 330 -11.80 13.77 22.84
C LEU A 330 -11.33 14.41 21.53
N VAL A 331 -10.52 13.69 20.75
CA VAL A 331 -10.01 14.17 19.46
C VAL A 331 -11.15 14.37 18.46
N ALA A 332 -12.06 13.41 18.33
CA ALA A 332 -13.23 13.54 17.47
C ALA A 332 -14.04 14.80 17.81
N PHE A 333 -14.14 15.15 19.09
CA PHE A 333 -14.83 16.36 19.52
C PHE A 333 -14.04 17.65 19.30
N GLU A 334 -12.70 17.61 19.34
CA GLU A 334 -11.85 18.82 19.36
C GLU A 334 -11.12 19.14 18.05
N HIS A 335 -11.01 18.20 17.10
CA HIS A 335 -10.12 18.35 15.94
C HIS A 335 -10.45 19.54 15.01
N HIS A 336 -11.63 20.15 15.11
CA HIS A 336 -12.00 21.38 14.39
C HIS A 336 -11.97 22.66 15.24
N LYS A 337 -11.48 22.58 16.48
CA LYS A 337 -11.17 23.75 17.28
C LYS A 337 -9.84 24.33 16.86
N ASN A 338 -9.74 25.64 16.98
CA ASN A 338 -8.50 26.40 16.82
C ASN A 338 -7.83 26.58 18.19
N ILE A 339 -6.53 26.88 18.18
CA ILE A 339 -5.75 27.06 19.42
C ILE A 339 -6.19 28.30 20.20
N ASP A 340 -6.60 29.34 19.50
CA ASP A 340 -7.17 30.55 20.11
C ASP A 340 -8.58 30.34 20.70
N GLY A 341 -9.14 29.13 20.59
CA GLY A 341 -10.46 28.77 21.08
C GLY A 341 -11.61 29.07 20.11
N THR A 342 -11.31 29.60 18.92
CA THR A 342 -12.28 29.70 17.82
C THR A 342 -12.49 28.33 17.13
N GLY A 343 -13.31 28.26 16.09
CA GLY A 343 -13.68 27.00 15.44
C GLY A 343 -14.91 26.34 16.08
N TYR A 344 -15.05 25.02 15.90
CA TYR A 344 -16.22 24.28 16.37
C TYR A 344 -15.85 22.89 16.90
N PRO A 345 -16.65 22.30 17.80
CA PRO A 345 -17.81 22.86 18.48
C PRO A 345 -17.42 23.88 19.58
N TYR A 346 -18.21 24.95 19.70
CA TYR A 346 -18.01 25.98 20.71
C TYR A 346 -18.44 25.48 22.11
N ILE A 347 -17.67 25.85 23.13
CA ILE A 347 -17.97 25.52 24.54
C ILE A 347 -17.72 26.76 25.38
N ASN A 348 -18.68 27.08 26.24
CA ASN A 348 -18.65 28.27 27.09
C ASN A 348 -17.44 28.33 28.06
N ARG A 349 -16.74 27.22 28.28
CA ARG A 349 -15.57 27.15 29.16
C ARG A 349 -14.32 26.91 28.34
N ALA A 350 -13.54 27.97 28.13
CA ALA A 350 -12.25 27.90 27.48
C ALA A 350 -11.35 26.88 28.20
N ARG A 351 -10.91 25.86 27.47
CA ARG A 351 -9.92 24.88 27.92
C ARG A 351 -8.88 24.75 26.82
N PRO A 352 -7.59 24.60 27.17
CA PRO A 352 -6.57 24.33 26.18
C PRO A 352 -6.88 23.02 25.47
N MET A 353 -6.79 23.06 24.14
CA MET A 353 -6.99 21.90 23.29
C MET A 353 -5.97 20.80 23.63
N ASN A 354 -6.41 19.54 23.65
CA ASN A 354 -5.51 18.44 23.96
C ASN A 354 -4.39 18.31 22.93
N LEU A 355 -3.20 17.88 23.35
CA LEU A 355 -2.07 17.64 22.44
C LEU A 355 -2.46 16.77 21.23
N PHE A 356 -3.18 15.67 21.45
CA PHE A 356 -3.59 14.78 20.35
C PHE A 356 -4.54 15.50 19.40
N SER A 357 -5.47 16.30 19.93
CA SER A 357 -6.38 17.10 19.12
C SER A 357 -5.61 18.11 18.28
N ARG A 358 -4.59 18.79 18.83
CA ARG A 358 -3.74 19.75 18.12
C ARG A 358 -2.95 19.10 16.97
N ILE A 359 -2.42 17.90 17.21
CA ILE A 359 -1.72 17.10 16.19
C ILE A 359 -2.71 16.72 15.07
N VAL A 360 -3.85 16.12 15.43
CA VAL A 360 -4.82 15.62 14.46
C VAL A 360 -5.48 16.73 13.66
N SER A 361 -5.83 17.86 14.28
CA SER A 361 -6.39 19.03 13.59
C SER A 361 -5.47 19.55 12.48
N MET A 362 -4.17 19.54 12.75
CA MET A 362 -3.16 19.97 11.80
C MET A 362 -2.98 18.95 10.66
N CYS A 363 -2.94 17.66 10.99
CA CYS A 363 -2.81 16.58 10.00
C CYS A 363 -4.07 16.46 9.11
N ASP A 364 -5.27 16.60 9.68
CA ASP A 364 -6.56 16.67 8.95
C ASP A 364 -6.55 17.82 7.94
N TYR A 365 -6.22 19.04 8.40
CA TYR A 365 -6.16 20.18 7.49
C TYR A 365 -5.13 19.98 6.38
N PHE A 366 -3.94 19.49 6.72
CA PHE A 366 -2.89 19.24 5.75
C PHE A 366 -3.36 18.26 4.66
N ASP A 367 -3.80 17.06 5.06
CA ASP A 367 -4.24 16.03 4.12
C ASP A 367 -5.46 16.48 3.32
N ALA A 368 -6.43 17.15 3.94
CA ALA A 368 -7.63 17.64 3.26
C ALA A 368 -7.33 18.63 2.13
N VAL A 369 -6.33 19.50 2.29
CA VAL A 369 -5.98 20.52 1.31
C VAL A 369 -5.03 19.98 0.24
N THR A 370 -4.16 19.02 0.57
CA THR A 370 -3.22 18.39 -0.37
C THR A 370 -3.85 17.27 -1.20
N SER A 371 -4.84 16.55 -0.68
CA SER A 371 -5.54 15.49 -1.41
C SER A 371 -6.71 15.99 -2.27
N GLY A 372 -7.24 17.19 -1.98
CA GLY A 372 -8.45 17.75 -2.62
C GLY A 372 -9.74 17.08 -2.14
N ARG A 373 -10.77 17.84 -1.74
CA ARG A 373 -12.04 17.29 -1.21
C ARG A 373 -13.07 17.05 -2.33
N VAL A 374 -14.10 16.23 -2.06
CA VAL A 374 -15.26 15.99 -2.95
C VAL A 374 -15.86 17.30 -3.50
N TYR A 375 -15.94 18.34 -2.66
CA TYR A 375 -16.46 19.67 -3.01
C TYR A 375 -15.37 20.69 -3.43
N SER A 376 -14.09 20.32 -3.36
CA SER A 376 -12.94 21.14 -3.78
C SER A 376 -11.95 20.27 -4.55
N LYS A 377 -12.28 19.99 -5.82
CA LYS A 377 -11.63 18.98 -6.66
C LYS A 377 -10.18 19.25 -7.03
N LYS A 378 -9.65 20.46 -6.81
CA LYS A 378 -8.26 20.78 -7.12
C LYS A 378 -7.40 20.74 -5.85
N PRO A 379 -6.47 19.78 -5.74
CA PRO A 379 -5.36 19.83 -4.78
C PRO A 379 -4.66 21.17 -4.85
N MET A 380 -4.29 21.73 -3.69
CA MET A 380 -3.46 22.92 -3.65
C MET A 380 -1.97 22.51 -3.70
N PRO A 381 -1.12 23.25 -4.45
CA PRO A 381 0.32 23.05 -4.41
C PRO A 381 0.87 23.13 -2.99
N LEU A 382 1.79 22.23 -2.64
CA LEU A 382 2.23 22.05 -1.25
C LEU A 382 2.84 23.32 -0.65
N ASP A 383 3.63 24.06 -1.42
CA ASP A 383 4.23 25.33 -1.04
C ASP A 383 3.17 26.34 -0.57
N GLN A 384 2.04 26.39 -1.27
CA GLN A 384 0.91 27.24 -0.90
C GLN A 384 0.21 26.74 0.36
N VAL A 385 0.07 25.41 0.52
CA VAL A 385 -0.49 24.80 1.74
C VAL A 385 0.36 25.17 2.96
N ILE A 386 1.67 24.95 2.88
CA ILE A 386 2.60 25.29 3.96
C ILE A 386 2.53 26.78 4.27
N MET A 387 2.51 27.65 3.25
CA MET A 387 2.41 29.09 3.46
C MET A 387 1.08 29.48 4.14
N GLN A 388 -0.04 28.85 3.78
CA GLN A 388 -1.33 29.07 4.46
C GLN A 388 -1.28 28.61 5.91
N MET A 389 -0.71 27.44 6.19
CA MET A 389 -0.57 26.92 7.56
C MET A 389 0.32 27.84 8.41
N ILE A 390 1.42 28.36 7.86
CA ILE A 390 2.29 29.34 8.54
C ILE A 390 1.53 30.63 8.83
N LYS A 391 0.73 31.15 7.89
CA LYS A 391 -0.11 32.35 8.13
C LYS A 391 -1.15 32.13 9.23
N GLN A 392 -1.61 30.90 9.43
CA GLN A 392 -2.57 30.52 10.47
C GLN A 392 -1.90 30.00 11.75
N ALA A 393 -0.57 30.07 11.86
CA ALA A 393 0.14 29.71 13.07
C ALA A 393 -0.31 30.59 14.25
N LYS A 394 -0.39 30.01 15.46
CA LYS A 394 -0.91 30.62 16.71
C LYS A 394 -2.43 30.83 16.76
N VAL A 395 -3.11 30.93 15.61
CA VAL A 395 -4.58 30.97 15.54
C VAL A 395 -5.11 29.55 15.49
N LYS A 396 -4.88 28.84 14.38
CA LYS A 396 -5.37 27.50 14.15
C LYS A 396 -4.38 26.42 14.57
N PHE A 397 -3.09 26.62 14.28
CA PHE A 397 -2.06 25.60 14.45
C PHE A 397 -1.01 25.98 15.50
N ASP A 398 -0.47 24.98 16.18
CA ASP A 398 0.65 25.16 17.10
C ASP A 398 1.90 25.40 16.26
N PRO A 399 2.60 26.54 16.40
CA PRO A 399 3.82 26.81 15.63
C PRO A 399 4.91 25.74 15.80
N TYR A 400 5.02 25.14 16.99
CA TYR A 400 6.01 24.08 17.25
C TYR A 400 5.63 22.79 16.53
N LEU A 401 4.37 22.37 16.63
CA LEU A 401 3.91 21.17 15.92
C LEU A 401 3.97 21.37 14.41
N LEU A 402 3.63 22.58 13.92
CA LEU A 402 3.72 22.92 12.50
C LEU A 402 5.15 22.80 11.99
N LYS A 403 6.14 23.29 12.75
CA LYS A 403 7.55 23.12 12.40
C LYS A 403 7.95 21.64 12.31
N VAL A 404 7.49 20.81 13.25
CA VAL A 404 7.75 19.36 13.23
C VAL A 404 7.10 18.71 12.01
N LEU A 405 5.86 19.08 11.68
CA LEU A 405 5.17 18.56 10.51
C LEU A 405 5.91 18.92 9.21
N ILE A 406 6.33 20.18 9.07
CA ILE A 406 7.12 20.63 7.91
C ILE A 406 8.43 19.84 7.79
N ASN A 407 9.10 19.55 8.91
CA ASN A 407 10.33 18.75 8.90
C ASN A 407 10.09 17.29 8.48
N ILE A 408 8.93 16.71 8.78
CA ILE A 408 8.56 15.35 8.36
C ILE A 408 8.26 15.32 6.85
N ILE A 409 7.51 16.31 6.37
CA ILE A 409 7.15 16.44 4.96
C ILE A 409 8.38 16.77 4.10
N GLY A 410 9.38 17.44 4.68
CA GLY A 410 10.53 17.98 3.94
C GLY A 410 10.16 19.27 3.20
N ILE A 411 11.18 19.98 2.73
CA ILE A 411 10.99 21.19 1.90
C ILE A 411 10.44 20.79 0.52
N TYR A 412 10.88 19.63 0.03
CA TYR A 412 10.41 19.01 -1.20
C TYR A 412 9.89 17.61 -0.84
N PRO A 413 8.56 17.41 -0.72
CA PRO A 413 8.01 16.12 -0.34
C PRO A 413 8.18 15.10 -1.46
N VAL A 414 8.17 13.84 -1.08
CA VAL A 414 8.01 12.71 -1.99
C VAL A 414 6.80 12.94 -2.91
N GLY A 415 7.01 12.73 -4.21
CA GLY A 415 6.02 12.99 -5.27
C GLY A 415 6.04 14.41 -5.83
N SER A 416 6.90 15.32 -5.36
CA SER A 416 7.07 16.64 -5.99
C SER A 416 7.90 16.56 -7.26
N LEU A 417 7.52 17.33 -8.28
CA LEU A 417 8.31 17.53 -9.48
C LEU A 417 9.20 18.78 -9.32
N LEU A 418 10.50 18.63 -9.50
CA LEU A 418 11.51 19.66 -9.35
C LEU A 418 12.15 19.94 -10.71
N LEU A 419 12.41 21.22 -10.98
CA LEU A 419 13.32 21.64 -12.04
C LEU A 419 14.71 21.85 -11.42
N LEU A 420 15.69 21.15 -11.96
CA LEU A 420 17.10 21.28 -11.56
C LEU A 420 17.82 22.33 -12.40
N ASP A 421 18.93 22.86 -11.87
CA ASP A 421 19.79 23.84 -12.56
C ASP A 421 20.42 23.30 -13.85
N THR A 422 20.54 21.97 -13.95
CA THR A 422 20.93 21.24 -15.16
C THR A 422 19.85 21.26 -16.27
N GLY A 423 18.64 21.76 -15.97
CA GLY A 423 17.48 21.71 -16.88
C GLY A 423 16.74 20.36 -16.85
N GLU A 424 17.11 19.47 -15.94
CA GLU A 424 16.45 18.18 -15.74
C GLU A 424 15.16 18.34 -14.91
N LEU A 425 14.12 17.58 -15.26
CA LEU A 425 12.92 17.41 -14.47
C LEU A 425 13.05 16.15 -13.62
N ALA A 426 12.91 16.30 -12.30
CA ALA A 426 13.16 15.24 -11.34
C ALA A 426 11.98 15.08 -10.37
N LEU A 427 11.56 13.85 -10.12
CA LEU A 427 10.53 13.49 -9.15
C LEU A 427 11.18 13.15 -7.82
N VAL A 428 10.74 13.75 -6.72
CA VAL A 428 11.24 13.37 -5.38
C VAL A 428 10.74 11.98 -5.01
N VAL A 429 11.65 11.07 -4.68
CA VAL A 429 11.34 9.68 -4.27
C VAL A 429 11.51 9.50 -2.77
N ALA A 430 12.53 10.11 -2.18
CA ALA A 430 12.77 10.03 -0.74
C ALA A 430 13.28 11.36 -0.18
N ASN A 431 12.90 11.65 1.06
CA ASN A 431 13.38 12.82 1.77
C ASN A 431 14.70 12.49 2.47
N ASN A 432 15.69 13.37 2.34
CA ASN A 432 16.95 13.23 3.05
C ASN A 432 16.86 13.89 4.44
N MET A 433 17.00 13.07 5.48
CA MET A 433 16.92 13.51 6.89
C MET A 433 18.13 14.33 7.34
N ASN A 434 19.28 14.19 6.68
CA ASN A 434 20.51 14.93 7.00
C ASN A 434 20.57 16.30 6.31
N ASP A 435 19.96 16.41 5.11
CA ASP A 435 19.84 17.68 4.38
C ASP A 435 18.47 17.82 3.72
N ILE A 436 17.57 18.55 4.39
CA ILE A 436 16.19 18.77 3.95
C ILE A 436 16.06 19.54 2.62
N PHE A 437 17.14 20.17 2.13
CA PHE A 437 17.16 20.85 0.84
C PHE A 437 17.58 19.92 -0.31
N ARG A 438 18.05 18.71 -0.01
CA ARG A 438 18.66 17.78 -0.99
C ARG A 438 18.05 16.38 -0.88
N PRO A 439 16.77 16.21 -1.29
CA PRO A 439 16.14 14.90 -1.33
C PRO A 439 16.72 14.01 -2.44
N ASP A 440 16.35 12.73 -2.39
CA ASP A 440 16.66 11.78 -3.46
C ASP A 440 15.59 11.86 -4.54
N VAL A 441 16.02 11.97 -5.79
CA VAL A 441 15.16 12.30 -6.91
C VAL A 441 15.34 11.34 -8.09
N ARG A 442 14.24 10.97 -8.74
CA ARG A 442 14.22 10.19 -9.98
C ARG A 442 14.13 11.13 -11.18
N ILE A 443 15.10 11.06 -12.09
CA ILE A 443 15.11 11.93 -13.26
C ILE A 443 14.10 11.41 -14.29
N LEU A 444 13.14 12.26 -14.68
CA LEU A 444 12.07 11.90 -15.63
C LEU A 444 12.36 12.40 -17.05
N ALA A 445 12.95 13.59 -17.18
CA ALA A 445 13.22 14.22 -18.48
C ALA A 445 14.40 15.18 -18.38
N ASP A 446 15.04 15.44 -19.51
CA ASP A 446 16.08 16.47 -19.67
C ASP A 446 15.76 17.38 -20.86
N THR A 447 16.69 18.28 -21.22
CA THR A 447 16.54 19.22 -22.36
C THR A 447 16.40 18.53 -23.72
N ARG A 448 16.64 17.22 -23.82
CA ARG A 448 16.53 16.41 -25.05
C ARG A 448 15.23 15.61 -25.11
N GLY A 449 14.43 15.59 -24.04
CA GLY A 449 13.12 14.93 -24.00
C GLY A 449 12.95 14.00 -22.80
N LYS A 450 11.92 13.15 -22.86
CA LYS A 450 11.64 12.14 -21.84
C LYS A 450 12.73 11.07 -21.87
N LYS A 451 13.34 10.74 -20.72
CA LYS A 451 14.36 9.68 -20.66
C LYS A 451 13.67 8.31 -20.67
N GLU A 452 14.21 7.36 -21.43
CA GLU A 452 13.76 5.95 -21.41
C GLU A 452 14.17 5.23 -20.12
N GLN A 453 15.26 5.66 -19.49
CA GLN A 453 15.70 5.22 -18.17
C GLN A 453 15.53 6.35 -17.16
N THR A 454 14.90 6.05 -16.02
CA THR A 454 14.60 7.01 -14.96
C THR A 454 15.45 6.70 -13.71
N PRO A 455 16.77 7.02 -13.72
CA PRO A 455 17.64 6.72 -12.60
C PRO A 455 17.26 7.54 -11.37
N VAL A 456 17.40 6.91 -10.19
CA VAL A 456 17.33 7.60 -8.89
C VAL A 456 18.71 8.19 -8.59
N VAL A 457 18.75 9.48 -8.23
CA VAL A 457 19.95 10.28 -8.03
C VAL A 457 19.84 11.01 -6.69
N GLN A 458 20.91 11.02 -5.91
CA GLN A 458 20.98 11.77 -4.65
C GLN A 458 21.45 13.20 -4.93
N LEU A 459 20.67 14.21 -4.52
CA LEU A 459 21.05 15.62 -4.71
C LEU A 459 22.19 16.10 -3.77
N THR A 460 22.67 15.21 -2.91
CA THR A 460 23.84 15.40 -2.04
C THR A 460 25.18 15.22 -2.75
N GLU A 461 25.18 14.72 -3.98
CA GLU A 461 26.39 14.54 -4.78
C GLU A 461 27.13 15.88 -4.94
N TYR A 462 28.34 15.94 -4.37
CA TYR A 462 29.16 17.15 -4.32
C TYR A 462 30.42 16.96 -5.16
N ASP A 463 30.57 17.80 -6.18
CA ASP A 463 31.77 17.87 -6.98
C ASP A 463 32.84 18.63 -6.21
N ARG A 464 33.84 17.88 -5.72
CA ARG A 464 34.97 18.42 -4.95
C ARG A 464 35.95 19.22 -5.81
N GLU A 465 35.96 19.06 -7.13
CA GLU A 465 36.84 19.82 -8.02
C GLU A 465 36.27 21.21 -8.30
N ASN A 466 34.95 21.33 -8.41
CA ASN A 466 34.26 22.59 -8.71
C ASN A 466 33.64 23.28 -7.49
N GLU A 467 33.83 22.73 -6.29
CA GLU A 467 33.24 23.18 -5.01
C GLU A 467 31.71 23.43 -5.08
N LYS A 468 31.01 22.62 -5.88
CA LYS A 468 29.57 22.76 -6.11
C LYS A 468 28.86 21.42 -6.08
N TYR A 469 27.60 21.44 -5.67
CA TYR A 469 26.74 20.29 -5.83
C TYR A 469 26.44 20.07 -7.31
N VAL A 470 26.45 18.82 -7.74
CA VAL A 470 26.27 18.43 -9.15
C VAL A 470 24.91 18.88 -9.67
N ARG A 471 23.90 18.92 -8.80
CA ARG A 471 22.52 19.32 -9.10
C ARG A 471 21.94 20.17 -7.98
N ASN A 472 21.28 21.27 -8.33
CA ASN A 472 20.55 22.11 -7.38
C ASN A 472 19.10 22.31 -7.81
N VAL A 473 18.21 22.40 -6.82
CA VAL A 473 16.79 22.65 -7.06
C VAL A 473 16.58 24.14 -7.38
N VAL A 474 16.00 24.43 -8.55
CA VAL A 474 15.67 25.80 -8.95
C VAL A 474 14.28 26.17 -8.44
N HIS A 475 13.26 25.39 -8.80
CA HIS A 475 11.89 25.59 -8.31
C HIS A 475 11.01 24.34 -8.49
N LEU A 476 9.90 24.31 -7.75
CA LEU A 476 8.84 23.30 -7.86
C LEU A 476 8.02 23.52 -9.13
N VAL A 477 7.67 22.42 -9.79
CA VAL A 477 6.94 22.40 -11.05
C VAL A 477 5.61 21.68 -10.86
N ASP A 478 4.57 22.20 -11.50
CA ASP A 478 3.26 21.55 -11.51
C ASP A 478 3.25 20.39 -12.53
N PRO A 479 3.09 19.12 -12.10
CA PRO A 479 3.12 17.95 -12.98
C PRO A 479 2.05 17.98 -14.07
N GLU A 480 0.88 18.58 -13.80
CA GLU A 480 -0.22 18.66 -14.76
C GLU A 480 0.13 19.57 -15.95
N LYS A 481 0.96 20.61 -15.73
CA LYS A 481 1.44 21.48 -16.82
C LYS A 481 2.30 20.74 -17.84
N TYR A 482 2.89 19.61 -17.44
CA TYR A 482 3.77 18.79 -18.27
C TYR A 482 3.14 17.44 -18.65
N GLY A 483 1.88 17.18 -18.27
CA GLY A 483 1.18 15.95 -18.58
C GLY A 483 1.77 14.70 -17.92
N ILE A 484 2.42 14.86 -16.75
CA ILE A 484 3.06 13.76 -16.02
C ILE A 484 2.13 13.28 -14.91
N ASP A 485 1.65 12.03 -14.99
CA ASP A 485 0.97 11.38 -13.86
C ASP A 485 2.03 10.80 -12.91
N ILE A 486 2.19 11.43 -11.75
CA ILE A 486 3.12 11.01 -10.70
C ILE A 486 2.81 9.58 -10.21
N SER A 487 1.55 9.15 -10.30
CA SER A 487 1.07 7.88 -9.74
C SER A 487 1.70 6.66 -10.44
N GLU A 488 2.00 6.77 -11.74
CA GLU A 488 2.63 5.70 -12.52
C GLU A 488 4.04 5.41 -11.99
N TYR A 489 4.80 6.47 -11.69
CA TYR A 489 6.20 6.37 -11.28
C TYR A 489 6.40 5.92 -9.82
N ILE A 490 5.40 6.14 -8.96
CA ILE A 490 5.40 5.70 -7.55
C ILE A 490 5.02 4.21 -7.43
N LEU A 491 4.27 3.66 -8.40
CA LEU A 491 3.78 2.27 -8.34
C LEU A 491 4.68 1.27 -9.07
N GLU A 492 5.51 1.72 -10.02
CA GLU A 492 6.50 0.89 -10.73
C GLU A 492 7.78 0.62 -9.94
N SER A 493 7.92 1.23 -8.76
CA SER A 493 8.97 0.91 -7.78
C SER A 493 8.39 0.35 -6.49
#